data_AF-A0A964C665-F1
#
_entry.id   AF-A0A964C665-F1
#
_cell.length_a   1.000
_cell.length_b   1.000
_cell.length_c   1.000
_cell.angle_alpha   90.00
_cell.angle_beta   90.00
_cell.angle_gamma   90.00
#
_symmetry.space_group_name_H-M   'P 1'
#
loop_
_entity.id
_entity.type
_entity.pdbx_description
1 polymer ?
#
loop_
_entity_poly.entity_id
_entity_poly.type
_entity_poly.pdbx_seq_one_letter_code
_entity_poly.pdbx_strand_id
1 'polypeptide(L)'
;MTQLYDILAEIKNQPTQYLGQTSLPHLFMFLNGYKIAKRDLRISITSEEQEFYRDFQPWIQKKLKVKTVNSWANIIQLFCINDREAFNYFFELLAEFNQGEKPSEHPSLKEYAWKNPQATPSITADNNFYQLLDKIKARPALYLGKRSIFSLQAFLDGYTFACRQLAIPVTEQEQEFAEFQDWIEKQFNQPSTQSWARIILFYSEDESQALDTFFQLFENFLQRESSLDADTISRHQLYRK
;
A
#
# COMPACT_ATOMS: atom_id res chain seq x y z
N MET A 1 13.65 -20.29 -1.46
CA MET A 1 13.55 -19.08 -0.62
C MET A 1 12.36 -18.28 -1.13
N THR A 2 11.60 -17.67 -0.22
CA THR A 2 10.22 -17.24 -0.44
C THR A 2 10.19 -15.76 -0.83
N GLN A 3 9.38 -15.40 -1.83
CA GLN A 3 9.33 -14.05 -2.40
C GLN A 3 9.12 -12.95 -1.34
N LEU A 4 8.27 -13.20 -0.32
CA LEU A 4 8.08 -12.29 0.80
C LEU A 4 9.35 -12.08 1.66
N TYR A 5 10.08 -13.14 1.98
CA TYR A 5 11.25 -13.01 2.84
C TYR A 5 12.45 -12.43 2.07
N ASP A 6 12.52 -12.69 0.77
CA ASP A 6 13.49 -12.04 -0.12
C ASP A 6 13.26 -10.52 -0.14
N ILE A 7 12.01 -10.06 -0.34
CA ILE A 7 11.71 -8.62 -0.30
C ILE A 7 11.91 -8.02 1.10
N LEU A 8 11.58 -8.74 2.17
CA LEU A 8 11.86 -8.27 3.53
C LEU A 8 13.36 -8.10 3.77
N ALA A 9 14.20 -9.00 3.25
CA ALA A 9 15.65 -8.88 3.32
C ALA A 9 16.18 -7.69 2.51
N GLU A 10 15.64 -7.46 1.32
CA GLU A 10 15.96 -6.29 0.50
C GLU A 10 15.59 -4.98 1.20
N ILE A 11 14.36 -4.88 1.72
CA ILE A 11 13.88 -3.70 2.46
C ILE A 11 14.70 -3.46 3.72
N LYS A 12 15.10 -4.51 4.44
CA LYS A 12 15.99 -4.37 5.60
C LYS A 12 17.31 -3.70 5.23
N ASN A 13 17.89 -4.08 4.09
CA ASN A 13 19.17 -3.58 3.62
C ASN A 13 19.08 -2.15 3.06
N GLN A 14 17.99 -1.81 2.37
CA GLN A 14 17.82 -0.52 1.69
C GLN A 14 16.42 0.10 1.90
N PRO A 15 16.00 0.39 3.14
CA PRO A 15 14.62 0.74 3.45
C PRO A 15 14.10 1.96 2.69
N THR A 16 14.94 2.97 2.50
CA THR A 16 14.58 4.21 1.80
C THR A 16 14.26 3.98 0.33
N GLN A 17 14.87 2.97 -0.32
CA GLN A 17 14.61 2.67 -1.73
C GLN A 17 13.19 2.12 -1.96
N TYR A 18 12.64 1.40 -0.98
CA TYR A 18 11.34 0.73 -1.13
C TYR A 18 10.21 1.50 -0.44
N LEU A 19 10.50 2.17 0.67
CA LEU A 19 9.48 2.81 1.52
C LEU A 19 9.53 4.34 1.47
N GLY A 20 10.56 4.93 0.84
CA GLY A 20 10.86 6.37 0.89
C GLY A 20 11.39 6.85 2.26
N GLN A 21 11.04 6.17 3.35
CA GLN A 21 11.52 6.42 4.70
C GLN A 21 11.56 5.15 5.56
N THR A 22 12.48 5.10 6.53
CA THR A 22 12.53 4.00 7.50
C THR A 22 11.39 4.12 8.52
N SER A 23 10.25 3.50 8.22
CA SER A 23 9.05 3.55 9.07
C SER A 23 8.34 2.20 9.11
N LEU A 24 8.05 1.72 10.32
CA LEU A 24 7.39 0.42 10.51
C LEU A 24 5.92 0.39 10.02
N PRO A 25 5.10 1.42 10.27
CA PRO A 25 3.78 1.53 9.65
C PRO A 25 3.81 1.52 8.13
N HIS A 26 4.82 2.16 7.52
CA HIS A 26 4.99 2.17 6.06
C HIS A 26 5.33 0.77 5.55
N LEU A 27 6.24 0.06 6.22
CA LEU A 27 6.51 -1.35 5.90
C LEU A 27 5.23 -2.19 5.99
N PHE A 28 4.44 -2.03 7.05
CA PHE A 28 3.17 -2.76 7.20
C PHE A 28 2.18 -2.45 6.06
N MET A 29 2.03 -1.18 5.67
CA MET A 29 1.19 -0.79 4.54
C MET A 29 1.70 -1.31 3.20
N PHE A 30 3.01 -1.28 2.98
CA PHE A 30 3.67 -1.86 1.81
C PHE A 30 3.37 -3.36 1.70
N LEU A 31 3.54 -4.11 2.78
CA LEU A 31 3.25 -5.55 2.78
C LEU A 31 1.76 -5.85 2.55
N ASN A 32 0.85 -4.97 3.02
CA ASN A 32 -0.57 -5.10 2.71
C ASN A 32 -0.85 -4.89 1.23
N GLY A 33 -0.27 -3.87 0.60
CA GLY A 33 -0.37 -3.65 -0.85
C GLY A 33 0.17 -4.84 -1.65
N TYR A 34 1.35 -5.33 -1.27
CA TYR A 34 2.00 -6.50 -1.86
C TYR A 34 1.12 -7.76 -1.78
N LYS A 35 0.52 -8.02 -0.61
CA LYS A 35 -0.41 -9.13 -0.40
C LYS A 35 -1.68 -8.99 -1.26
N ILE A 36 -2.23 -7.78 -1.35
CA ILE A 36 -3.43 -7.52 -2.16
C ILE A 36 -3.17 -7.75 -3.64
N ALA A 37 -2.02 -7.29 -4.17
CA ALA A 37 -1.61 -7.57 -5.54
C ALA A 37 -1.54 -9.07 -5.83
N LYS A 38 -0.86 -9.86 -4.97
CA LYS A 38 -0.80 -11.32 -5.16
C LYS A 38 -2.19 -11.96 -5.14
N ARG A 39 -3.08 -11.50 -4.25
CA ARG A 39 -4.48 -11.98 -4.21
C ARG A 39 -5.22 -11.66 -5.50
N ASP A 40 -5.14 -10.42 -5.98
CA ASP A 40 -5.88 -9.95 -7.15
C ASP A 40 -5.39 -10.64 -8.42
N LEU A 41 -4.09 -10.92 -8.50
CA LEU A 41 -3.45 -11.72 -9.55
C LEU A 41 -3.65 -13.24 -9.39
N ARG A 42 -4.35 -13.69 -8.33
CA ARG A 42 -4.60 -15.11 -7.99
C ARG A 42 -3.31 -15.93 -7.86
N ILE A 43 -2.25 -15.31 -7.36
CA ILE A 43 -0.96 -15.95 -7.16
C ILE A 43 -0.97 -16.68 -5.82
N SER A 44 -0.66 -17.97 -5.87
CA SER A 44 -0.50 -18.78 -4.67
C SER A 44 0.65 -18.25 -3.82
N ILE A 45 0.36 -18.01 -2.54
CA ILE A 45 1.38 -17.69 -1.54
C ILE A 45 1.95 -18.97 -0.93
N THR A 46 3.23 -18.93 -0.59
CA THR A 46 3.95 -20.08 -0.01
C THR A 46 3.47 -20.41 1.41
N SER A 47 3.79 -21.60 1.91
CA SER A 47 3.40 -22.00 3.28
C SER A 47 3.99 -21.07 4.34
N GLU A 48 5.23 -20.62 4.14
CA GLU A 48 5.92 -19.68 5.03
C GLU A 48 5.31 -18.28 4.98
N GLU A 49 4.83 -17.84 3.80
CA GLU A 49 4.06 -16.60 3.66
C GLU A 49 2.72 -16.68 4.37
N GLN A 50 2.00 -17.80 4.20
CA GLN A 50 0.72 -18.04 4.87
C GLN A 50 0.89 -18.01 6.39
N GLU A 51 1.94 -18.67 6.89
CA GLU A 51 2.30 -18.69 8.29
C GLU A 51 2.63 -17.30 8.83
N PHE A 52 3.43 -16.50 8.12
CA PHE A 52 3.69 -15.11 8.53
C PHE A 52 2.38 -14.32 8.65
N TYR A 53 1.54 -14.32 7.62
CA TYR A 53 0.30 -13.56 7.64
C TYR A 53 -0.68 -14.02 8.72
N ARG A 54 -0.72 -15.33 9.03
CA ARG A 54 -1.64 -15.90 10.00
C ARG A 54 -1.14 -15.78 11.44
N ASP A 55 0.13 -16.08 11.68
CA ASP A 55 0.64 -16.40 13.01
C ASP A 55 1.56 -15.32 13.59
N PHE A 56 2.10 -14.40 12.78
CA PHE A 56 3.00 -13.35 13.29
C PHE A 56 2.29 -12.37 14.23
N GLN A 57 1.08 -11.93 13.89
CA GLN A 57 0.25 -11.05 14.73
C GLN A 57 -0.04 -11.65 16.12
N PRO A 58 -0.66 -12.86 16.24
CA PRO A 58 -0.90 -13.47 17.55
C PRO A 58 0.40 -13.77 18.31
N TRP A 59 1.47 -14.15 17.60
CA TRP A 59 2.78 -14.38 18.22
C TRP A 59 3.33 -13.10 18.86
N ILE A 60 3.28 -11.97 18.16
CA ILE A 60 3.69 -10.65 18.69
C ILE A 60 2.85 -10.28 19.93
N GLN A 61 1.53 -10.46 19.87
CA GLN A 61 0.65 -10.15 20.99
C GLN A 61 0.97 -10.98 22.23
N LYS A 62 1.21 -12.28 22.06
CA LYS A 62 1.62 -13.19 23.13
C LYS A 62 2.99 -12.79 23.69
N LYS A 63 3.97 -12.55 22.82
CA LYS A 63 5.35 -12.25 23.19
C LYS A 63 5.47 -10.96 23.99
N LEU A 64 4.81 -9.90 23.53
CA LEU A 64 4.82 -8.59 24.18
C LEU A 64 3.72 -8.45 25.24
N LYS A 65 2.95 -9.52 25.51
CA LYS A 65 1.88 -9.60 26.51
C LYS A 65 0.84 -8.47 26.35
N VAL A 66 0.50 -8.13 25.11
CA VAL A 66 -0.48 -7.09 24.79
C VAL A 66 -1.82 -7.70 24.36
N LYS A 67 -2.92 -7.11 24.83
CA LYS A 67 -4.29 -7.45 24.42
C LYS A 67 -4.90 -6.27 23.67
N THR A 68 -4.71 -6.23 22.36
CA THR A 68 -5.23 -5.16 21.49
C THR A 68 -5.53 -5.70 20.10
N VAL A 69 -6.36 -4.98 19.35
CA VAL A 69 -6.66 -5.24 17.93
C VAL A 69 -5.74 -4.47 16.98
N ASN A 70 -4.79 -3.71 17.53
CA ASN A 70 -3.80 -2.97 16.74
C ASN A 70 -2.92 -3.92 15.91
N SER A 71 -2.47 -3.46 14.74
CA SER A 71 -1.51 -4.18 13.91
C SER A 71 -0.20 -4.44 14.66
N TRP A 72 0.53 -5.48 14.28
CA TRP A 72 1.85 -5.78 14.83
C TRP A 72 2.80 -4.58 14.71
N ALA A 73 2.69 -3.78 13.65
CA ALA A 73 3.48 -2.56 13.49
C ALA A 73 3.18 -1.54 14.58
N ASN A 74 1.91 -1.25 14.83
CA ASN A 74 1.49 -0.34 15.89
C ASN A 74 1.82 -0.91 17.27
N ILE A 75 1.68 -2.22 17.47
CA ILE A 75 2.07 -2.88 18.73
C ILE A 75 3.56 -2.67 18.98
N ILE A 76 4.42 -2.97 18.01
CA ILE A 76 5.88 -2.83 18.15
C ILE A 76 6.26 -1.38 18.43
N GLN A 77 5.64 -0.41 17.73
CA GLN A 77 5.88 1.01 17.98
C GLN A 77 5.60 1.45 19.43
N LEU A 78 4.65 0.82 20.14
CA LEU A 78 4.39 1.16 21.55
C LEU A 78 5.59 0.87 22.46
N PHE A 79 6.53 0.03 22.03
CA PHE A 79 7.71 -0.35 22.78
C PHE A 79 9.00 0.34 22.29
N CYS A 80 8.89 1.27 21.34
CA CYS A 80 10.03 1.93 20.72
C CYS A 80 9.91 3.45 20.81
N ILE A 81 11.04 4.14 20.86
CA ILE A 81 11.11 5.60 21.00
C ILE A 81 10.86 6.29 19.66
N ASN A 82 11.18 5.62 18.55
CA ASN A 82 10.99 6.17 17.20
C ASN A 82 10.80 5.06 16.15
N ASP A 83 10.42 5.49 14.95
CA ASP A 83 10.13 4.61 13.81
C ASP A 83 11.31 3.75 13.35
N ARG A 84 12.55 4.25 13.48
CA ARG A 84 13.75 3.51 13.09
C ARG A 84 14.02 2.36 14.05
N GLU A 85 13.88 2.61 15.35
CA GLU A 85 14.00 1.57 16.38
C GLU A 85 12.91 0.51 16.21
N ALA A 86 11.66 0.93 16.00
CA ALA A 86 10.56 0.01 15.73
C ALA A 86 10.83 -0.85 14.48
N PHE A 87 11.34 -0.24 13.40
CA PHE A 87 11.68 -0.93 12.17
C PHE A 87 12.76 -2.00 12.40
N ASN A 88 13.83 -1.66 13.13
CA ASN A 88 14.89 -2.63 13.46
C ASN A 88 14.36 -3.75 14.37
N TYR A 89 13.58 -3.39 15.38
CA TYR A 89 13.03 -4.34 16.35
C TYR A 89 12.08 -5.34 15.67
N PHE A 90 11.33 -4.91 14.66
CA PHE A 90 10.55 -5.84 13.82
C PHE A 90 11.42 -6.93 13.19
N PHE A 91 12.60 -6.62 12.66
CA PHE A 91 13.46 -7.64 12.04
C PHE A 91 14.10 -8.58 13.06
N GLU A 92 14.34 -8.12 14.29
CA GLU A 92 14.75 -8.99 15.39
C GLU A 92 13.62 -9.94 15.76
N LEU A 93 12.41 -9.41 15.95
CA LEU A 93 11.21 -10.19 16.25
C LEU A 93 10.85 -11.18 15.13
N LEU A 94 11.04 -10.79 13.86
CA LEU A 94 10.84 -11.68 12.72
C LEU A 94 11.86 -12.82 12.72
N ALA A 95 13.13 -12.55 13.04
CA ALA A 95 14.15 -13.59 13.16
C ALA A 95 13.82 -14.57 14.29
N GLU A 96 13.38 -14.06 15.44
CA GLU A 96 12.93 -14.89 16.56
C GLU A 96 11.67 -15.70 16.22
N PHE A 97 10.71 -15.12 15.50
CA PHE A 97 9.51 -15.82 15.03
C PHE A 97 9.87 -16.99 14.12
N ASN A 98 10.85 -16.81 13.23
CA ASN A 98 11.30 -17.85 12.30
C ASN A 98 12.09 -18.98 12.98
N GLN A 99 12.72 -18.71 14.13
CA GLN A 99 13.56 -19.67 14.86
C GLN A 99 12.83 -20.36 16.03
N GLY A 100 11.76 -19.76 16.55
CA GLY A 100 11.12 -20.17 17.80
C GLY A 100 9.95 -21.15 17.66
N GLU A 101 9.44 -21.60 18.81
CA GLU A 101 8.18 -22.34 18.89
C GLU A 101 7.00 -21.44 18.50
N LYS A 102 6.27 -21.90 17.48
CA LYS A 102 5.08 -21.22 16.97
C LYS A 102 3.89 -21.44 17.92
N PRO A 103 2.90 -20.54 17.95
CA PRO A 103 1.72 -20.74 18.78
C PRO A 103 1.06 -22.10 18.45
N SER A 104 1.02 -23.01 19.43
CA SER A 104 0.39 -24.34 19.30
C SER A 104 -1.13 -24.27 19.16
N GLU A 105 -1.72 -23.20 19.70
CA GLU A 105 -3.13 -22.86 19.53
C GLU A 105 -3.24 -21.82 18.43
N HIS A 106 -3.70 -22.27 17.27
CA HIS A 106 -4.19 -21.35 16.25
C HIS A 106 -5.41 -20.66 16.85
N PRO A 107 -5.41 -19.32 16.94
CA PRO A 107 -6.65 -18.64 17.17
C PRO A 107 -7.65 -19.10 16.12
N SER A 108 -8.91 -19.31 16.51
CA SER A 108 -9.91 -19.76 15.56
C SER A 108 -9.86 -18.81 14.34
N LEU A 109 -9.95 -19.35 13.12
CA LEU A 109 -9.88 -18.54 11.89
C LEU A 109 -10.85 -17.35 11.92
N LYS A 110 -11.88 -17.37 12.78
CA LYS A 110 -12.85 -16.28 13.00
C LYS A 110 -12.33 -15.15 13.91
N GLU A 111 -11.34 -15.41 14.75
CA GLU A 111 -10.87 -14.53 15.81
C GLU A 111 -9.67 -13.67 15.38
N TYR A 112 -8.89 -14.15 14.41
CA TYR A 112 -7.75 -13.43 13.80
C TYR A 112 -7.82 -13.26 12.29
N ALA A 113 -8.81 -13.85 11.60
CA ALA A 113 -9.20 -13.27 10.31
C ALA A 113 -9.63 -11.85 10.62
N TRP A 114 -8.88 -10.88 10.12
CA TRP A 114 -9.37 -9.54 9.83
C TRP A 114 -10.87 -9.66 9.54
N LYS A 115 -11.71 -8.98 10.31
CA LYS A 115 -13.18 -9.06 10.24
C LYS A 115 -13.75 -8.57 8.89
N ASN A 116 -13.18 -8.95 7.74
CA ASN A 116 -13.84 -9.63 6.62
C ASN A 116 -12.88 -9.82 5.43
N PRO A 117 -12.43 -11.05 5.08
CA PRO A 117 -11.89 -11.37 3.76
C PRO A 117 -12.98 -11.56 2.69
N GLN A 118 -14.27 -11.54 3.09
CA GLN A 118 -15.42 -11.72 2.17
C GLN A 118 -16.25 -10.44 1.94
N ALA A 119 -15.80 -9.29 2.45
CA ALA A 119 -16.35 -7.98 2.06
C ALA A 119 -15.46 -7.24 1.04
N THR A 120 -14.43 -7.91 0.52
CA THR A 120 -13.81 -7.49 -0.74
C THR A 120 -14.75 -7.93 -1.85
N PRO A 121 -15.30 -6.98 -2.65
CA PRO A 121 -16.09 -7.31 -3.82
C PRO A 121 -15.34 -8.37 -4.62
N SER A 122 -16.03 -9.37 -5.13
CA SER A 122 -15.51 -10.29 -6.13
C SER A 122 -14.93 -9.44 -7.27
N ILE A 123 -13.61 -9.28 -7.30
CA ILE A 123 -12.91 -8.59 -8.37
C ILE A 123 -12.69 -9.65 -9.44
N THR A 124 -13.27 -9.44 -10.61
CA THR A 124 -12.91 -10.21 -11.81
C THR A 124 -11.40 -10.09 -12.03
N ALA A 125 -10.80 -11.06 -12.69
CA ALA A 125 -9.34 -11.18 -12.84
C ALA A 125 -8.73 -10.12 -13.80
N ASP A 126 -9.28 -8.91 -13.80
CA ASP A 126 -8.81 -7.78 -14.56
C ASP A 126 -8.02 -6.91 -13.57
N ASN A 127 -6.70 -6.79 -13.78
CA ASN A 127 -5.83 -5.90 -13.02
C ASN A 127 -6.26 -4.44 -13.28
N ASN A 128 -7.32 -3.99 -12.62
CA ASN A 128 -7.90 -2.67 -12.81
C ASN A 128 -7.46 -1.78 -11.64
N PHE A 129 -6.31 -1.15 -11.83
CA PHE A 129 -5.68 -0.24 -10.88
C PHE A 129 -6.63 0.89 -10.45
N TYR A 130 -7.45 1.44 -11.36
CA TYR A 130 -8.44 2.48 -11.02
C TYR A 130 -9.58 1.94 -10.17
N GLN A 131 -10.08 0.73 -10.43
CA GLN A 131 -11.04 0.10 -9.53
C GLN A 131 -10.47 -0.16 -8.13
N LEU A 132 -9.17 -0.44 -8.01
CA LEU A 132 -8.50 -0.53 -6.70
C LEU A 132 -8.54 0.82 -5.98
N LEU A 133 -8.18 1.92 -6.67
CA LEU A 133 -8.27 3.28 -6.13
C LEU A 133 -9.69 3.64 -5.72
N ASP A 134 -10.71 3.31 -6.53
CA ASP A 134 -12.12 3.54 -6.20
C ASP A 134 -12.55 2.79 -4.93
N LYS A 135 -12.11 1.53 -4.78
CA LYS A 135 -12.39 0.74 -3.58
C LYS A 135 -11.73 1.33 -2.34
N ILE A 136 -10.49 1.82 -2.47
CA ILE A 136 -9.80 2.50 -1.38
C ILE A 136 -10.51 3.81 -1.04
N LYS A 137 -10.91 4.62 -2.03
CA LYS A 137 -11.69 5.85 -1.85
C LYS A 137 -12.99 5.60 -1.10
N ALA A 138 -13.72 4.54 -1.47
CA ALA A 138 -14.99 4.19 -0.85
C ALA A 138 -14.85 3.72 0.61
N ARG A 139 -13.74 3.04 0.95
CA ARG A 139 -13.53 2.45 2.29
C ARG A 139 -12.07 2.59 2.75
N PRO A 140 -11.53 3.80 2.96
CA PRO A 140 -10.10 4.01 3.16
C PRO A 140 -9.58 3.33 4.43
N ALA A 141 -10.34 3.38 5.52
CA ALA A 141 -9.97 2.71 6.77
C ALA A 141 -9.84 1.18 6.63
N LEU A 142 -10.56 0.55 5.68
CA LEU A 142 -10.49 -0.90 5.45
C LEU A 142 -9.15 -1.31 4.82
N TYR A 143 -8.62 -0.50 3.91
CA TYR A 143 -7.39 -0.81 3.18
C TYR A 143 -6.16 -0.24 3.89
N LEU A 144 -6.27 0.98 4.44
CA LEU A 144 -5.15 1.76 4.95
C LEU A 144 -5.04 1.71 6.48
N GLY A 145 -6.04 1.14 7.18
CA GLY A 145 -6.15 1.12 8.64
C GLY A 145 -6.48 2.48 9.27
N LYS A 146 -5.96 3.57 8.70
CA LYS A 146 -6.25 4.97 9.02
C LYS A 146 -6.39 5.77 7.73
N ARG A 147 -7.12 6.89 7.79
CA ARG A 147 -7.21 7.84 6.67
C ARG A 147 -5.90 8.63 6.59
N SER A 148 -4.98 8.16 5.77
CA SER A 148 -3.63 8.72 5.66
C SER A 148 -3.11 8.66 4.22
N ILE A 149 -2.67 9.80 3.70
CA ILE A 149 -2.06 9.89 2.37
C ILE A 149 -0.76 9.07 2.26
N PHE A 150 0.04 9.01 3.33
CA PHE A 150 1.26 8.20 3.33
C PHE A 150 0.97 6.70 3.45
N SER A 151 -0.08 6.31 4.19
CA SER A 151 -0.55 4.92 4.14
C SER A 151 -1.00 4.54 2.72
N LEU A 152 -1.68 5.43 2.00
CA LEU A 152 -2.04 5.21 0.60
C LEU A 152 -0.80 5.05 -0.27
N GLN A 153 0.17 5.96 -0.18
CA GLN A 153 1.42 5.89 -0.95
C GLN A 153 2.13 4.54 -0.71
N ALA A 154 2.41 4.19 0.54
CA ALA A 154 3.10 2.95 0.87
C ALA A 154 2.33 1.70 0.40
N PHE A 155 0.99 1.72 0.46
CA PHE A 155 0.14 0.66 -0.06
C PHE A 155 0.30 0.50 -1.57
N LEU A 156 0.25 1.60 -2.34
CA LEU A 156 0.41 1.56 -3.81
C LEU A 156 1.83 1.16 -4.21
N ASP A 157 2.85 1.60 -3.47
CA ASP A 157 4.24 1.18 -3.68
C ASP A 157 4.38 -0.34 -3.53
N GLY A 158 3.78 -0.92 -2.48
CA GLY A 158 3.76 -2.37 -2.28
C GLY A 158 2.99 -3.14 -3.36
N TYR A 159 1.84 -2.61 -3.79
CA TYR A 159 1.01 -3.21 -4.84
C TYR A 159 1.76 -3.23 -6.18
N THR A 160 2.26 -2.09 -6.63
CA THR A 160 2.97 -1.96 -7.90
C THR A 160 4.31 -2.71 -7.88
N PHE A 161 4.99 -2.76 -6.73
CA PHE A 161 6.20 -3.56 -6.57
C PHE A 161 5.93 -5.06 -6.79
N ALA A 162 4.86 -5.61 -6.20
CA ALA A 162 4.47 -7.00 -6.44
C ALA A 162 4.23 -7.28 -7.93
N CYS A 163 3.48 -6.42 -8.62
CA CYS A 163 3.25 -6.56 -10.06
C CYS A 163 4.56 -6.62 -10.85
N ARG A 164 5.51 -5.71 -10.56
CA ARG A 164 6.82 -5.67 -11.22
C ARG A 164 7.68 -6.89 -10.91
N GLN A 165 7.75 -7.30 -9.63
CA GLN A 165 8.52 -8.47 -9.20
C GLN A 165 8.02 -9.75 -9.88
N LEU A 166 6.72 -9.82 -10.18
CA LEU A 166 6.07 -10.93 -10.85
C LEU A 166 6.08 -10.81 -12.38
N ALA A 167 6.80 -9.81 -12.92
CA ALA A 167 6.86 -9.51 -14.35
C ALA A 167 5.48 -9.34 -15.01
N ILE A 168 4.49 -8.88 -14.25
CA ILE A 168 3.19 -8.52 -14.79
C ILE A 168 3.37 -7.25 -15.62
N PRO A 169 2.90 -7.24 -16.89
CA PRO A 169 2.94 -6.04 -17.71
C PRO A 169 2.24 -4.87 -17.02
N VAL A 170 2.91 -3.72 -17.02
CA VAL A 170 2.32 -2.47 -16.52
C VAL A 170 1.10 -2.16 -17.38
N THR A 171 -0.05 -1.99 -16.72
CA THR A 171 -1.30 -1.65 -17.41
C THR A 171 -1.28 -0.21 -17.91
N GLU A 172 -2.14 0.12 -18.88
CA GLU A 172 -2.30 1.50 -19.38
C GLU A 172 -2.64 2.47 -18.22
N GLN A 173 -3.50 2.05 -17.30
CA GLN A 173 -3.86 2.83 -16.10
C GLN A 173 -2.66 3.11 -15.18
N GLU A 174 -1.76 2.12 -15.01
CA GLU A 174 -0.54 2.31 -14.22
C GLU A 174 0.48 3.19 -14.94
N GLN A 175 0.54 3.15 -16.28
CA GLN A 175 1.36 4.05 -17.07
C GLN A 175 0.85 5.49 -16.98
N GLU A 176 -0.45 5.71 -17.13
CA GLU A 176 -1.10 7.01 -16.97
C GLU A 176 -0.88 7.54 -15.54
N PHE A 177 -1.12 6.72 -14.51
CA PHE A 177 -0.87 7.10 -13.12
C PHE A 177 0.59 7.48 -12.84
N ALA A 178 1.57 6.93 -13.57
CA ALA A 178 2.97 7.35 -13.41
C ALA A 178 3.18 8.83 -13.75
N GLU A 179 2.36 9.42 -14.61
CA GLU A 179 2.38 10.86 -14.95
C GLU A 179 1.71 11.74 -13.87
N PHE A 180 1.02 11.14 -12.90
CA PHE A 180 0.35 11.89 -11.83
C PHE A 180 1.33 12.71 -11.01
N GLN A 181 2.54 12.18 -10.78
CA GLN A 181 3.62 12.89 -10.08
C GLN A 181 3.96 14.22 -10.76
N ASP A 182 4.33 14.17 -12.04
CA ASP A 182 4.70 15.36 -12.82
C ASP A 182 3.53 16.35 -12.94
N TRP A 183 2.30 15.85 -13.01
CA TRP A 183 1.12 16.70 -13.04
C TRP A 183 0.92 17.44 -11.72
N ILE A 184 1.04 16.76 -10.58
CA ILE A 184 0.96 17.40 -9.25
C ILE A 184 2.03 18.47 -9.08
N GLU A 185 3.26 18.20 -9.48
CA GLU A 185 4.36 19.19 -9.43
C GLU A 185 4.02 20.46 -10.21
N LYS A 186 3.44 20.30 -11.41
CA LYS A 186 2.96 21.43 -12.23
C LYS A 186 1.78 22.16 -11.59
N GLN A 187 0.79 21.45 -11.04
CA GLN A 187 -0.38 22.06 -10.40
C GLN A 187 -0.01 22.95 -9.21
N PHE A 188 0.97 22.50 -8.40
CA PHE A 188 1.40 23.21 -7.20
C PHE A 188 2.63 24.12 -7.42
N ASN A 189 3.18 24.16 -8.64
CA ASN A 189 4.41 24.88 -8.97
C ASN A 189 5.56 24.53 -8.00
N GLN A 190 5.71 23.24 -7.69
CA GLN A 190 6.72 22.70 -6.79
C GLN A 190 7.81 21.95 -7.56
N PRO A 191 9.08 22.01 -7.14
CA PRO A 191 10.17 21.28 -7.79
C PRO A 191 10.07 19.77 -7.52
N SER A 192 10.63 18.97 -8.43
CA SER A 192 10.53 17.50 -8.50
C SER A 192 11.30 16.70 -7.43
N THR A 193 11.33 17.21 -6.20
CA THR A 193 12.14 16.67 -5.11
C THR A 193 11.32 15.91 -4.08
N GLN A 194 9.99 15.94 -4.20
CA GLN A 194 9.07 15.39 -3.19
C GLN A 194 7.98 14.56 -3.88
N SER A 195 7.53 13.49 -3.23
CA SER A 195 6.40 12.71 -3.74
C SER A 195 5.12 13.55 -3.78
N TRP A 196 4.20 13.19 -4.67
CA TRP A 196 2.85 13.75 -4.72
C TRP A 196 2.19 13.76 -3.34
N ALA A 197 2.42 12.72 -2.52
CA ALA A 197 1.85 12.63 -1.18
C ALA A 197 2.35 13.75 -0.27
N ARG A 198 3.65 14.08 -0.36
CA ARG A 198 4.26 15.12 0.45
C ARG A 198 3.89 16.52 -0.05
N ILE A 199 3.80 16.69 -1.36
CA ILE A 199 3.30 17.95 -1.97
C ILE A 199 1.86 18.19 -1.51
N ILE A 200 0.96 17.20 -1.65
CA ILE A 200 -0.44 17.34 -1.25
C ILE A 200 -0.56 17.60 0.25
N LEU A 201 0.17 16.87 1.09
CA LEU A 201 0.16 17.10 2.53
C LEU A 201 0.62 18.51 2.91
N PHE A 202 1.61 19.07 2.20
CA PHE A 202 2.09 20.42 2.47
C PHE A 202 0.99 21.49 2.36
N TYR A 203 0.01 21.27 1.47
CA TYR A 203 -1.15 22.14 1.28
C TYR A 203 -2.41 21.65 2.02
N SER A 204 -2.27 20.66 2.91
CA SER A 204 -3.37 20.10 3.69
C SER A 204 -3.16 20.36 5.19
N GLU A 205 -4.25 20.40 5.94
CA GLU A 205 -4.28 20.52 7.40
C GLU A 205 -3.71 19.27 8.09
N ASP A 206 -4.08 18.09 7.59
CA ASP A 206 -3.64 16.81 8.12
C ASP A 206 -3.59 15.70 7.05
N GLU A 207 -3.16 14.49 7.43
CA GLU A 207 -3.08 13.35 6.51
C GLU A 207 -4.47 12.88 6.01
N SER A 208 -5.55 13.17 6.74
CA SER A 208 -6.91 12.78 6.37
C SER A 208 -7.45 13.66 5.25
N GLN A 209 -7.31 14.98 5.41
CA GLN A 209 -7.64 15.95 4.38
C GLN A 209 -6.74 15.78 3.17
N ALA A 210 -5.45 15.48 3.37
CA ALA A 210 -4.54 15.19 2.26
C ALA A 210 -5.02 13.98 1.44
N LEU A 211 -5.53 12.93 2.10
CA LEU A 211 -6.09 11.76 1.41
C LEU A 211 -7.33 12.14 0.58
N ASP A 212 -8.24 12.98 1.11
CA ASP A 212 -9.39 13.45 0.34
C ASP A 212 -8.96 14.31 -0.86
N THR A 213 -7.98 15.19 -0.64
CA THR A 213 -7.39 16.05 -1.67
C THR A 213 -6.74 15.23 -2.78
N PHE A 214 -6.04 14.13 -2.44
CA PHE A 214 -5.50 13.19 -3.43
C PHE A 214 -6.60 12.69 -4.37
N PHE A 215 -7.74 12.22 -3.85
CA PHE A 215 -8.79 11.67 -4.70
C PHE A 215 -9.47 12.73 -5.57
N GLN A 216 -9.59 13.97 -5.09
CA GLN A 216 -10.10 15.09 -5.91
C GLN A 216 -9.12 15.45 -7.03
N LEU A 217 -7.84 15.55 -6.70
CA LEU A 217 -6.77 15.83 -7.66
C LEU A 217 -6.65 14.73 -8.70
N PHE A 218 -6.80 13.47 -8.28
CA PHE A 218 -6.79 12.33 -9.18
C PHE A 218 -7.98 12.33 -10.14
N GLU A 219 -9.18 12.70 -9.69
CA GLU A 219 -10.33 12.88 -10.59
C GLU A 219 -10.11 14.01 -11.60
N ASN A 220 -9.55 15.14 -11.17
CA ASN A 220 -9.19 16.24 -12.07
C ASN A 220 -8.12 15.83 -13.08
N PHE A 221 -7.16 15.02 -12.65
CA PHE A 221 -6.13 14.44 -13.50
C PHE A 221 -6.74 13.59 -14.61
N LEU A 222 -7.70 12.70 -14.30
CA LEU A 222 -8.38 11.89 -15.32
C LEU A 222 -9.24 12.74 -16.27
N GLN A 223 -9.83 13.84 -15.79
CA GLN A 223 -10.66 14.73 -16.63
C GLN A 223 -9.86 15.56 -17.63
N ARG A 224 -8.57 15.83 -17.37
CA ARG A 224 -7.73 16.64 -18.28
C ARG A 224 -7.60 15.99 -19.66
N GLU A 225 -7.55 14.65 -19.72
CA GLU A 225 -7.35 13.89 -20.95
C GLU A 225 -8.63 13.87 -21.79
N SER A 226 -9.79 13.74 -21.13
CA SER A 226 -11.09 13.84 -21.80
C SER A 226 -11.30 15.20 -22.50
N SER A 227 -10.75 16.28 -21.96
CA SER A 227 -10.85 17.61 -22.56
C SER A 227 -9.92 17.83 -23.78
N LEU A 228 -8.76 17.16 -23.81
CA LEU A 228 -7.82 17.22 -24.93
C LEU A 228 -8.33 16.44 -26.16
N ASP A 229 -9.04 15.33 -25.93
CA ASP A 229 -9.67 14.54 -26.99
C ASP A 229 -10.91 15.24 -27.59
N ALA A 230 -11.71 15.91 -26.77
CA ALA A 230 -12.88 16.67 -27.23
C ALA A 230 -12.49 17.87 -28.14
N ASP A 231 -11.37 18.54 -27.84
CA ASP A 231 -10.85 19.65 -28.64
C ASP A 231 -10.21 19.17 -29.96
N THR A 232 -9.59 17.98 -29.96
CA THR A 232 -8.99 17.38 -31.15
C THR A 232 -10.07 16.92 -32.15
N ILE A 233 -11.18 16.38 -31.66
CA ILE A 233 -12.36 16.01 -32.46
C ILE A 233 -13.05 17.27 -33.01
N SER A 234 -13.17 18.33 -32.21
CA SER A 234 -13.78 19.60 -32.65
C SER A 234 -12.96 20.29 -33.75
N ARG A 235 -11.63 20.24 -33.69
CA ARG A 235 -10.76 20.78 -34.75
C ARG A 235 -10.85 19.99 -36.05
N HIS A 236 -11.01 18.66 -36.02
CA HIS A 236 -11.15 17.84 -37.23
C HIS A 236 -12.51 17.98 -37.93
N GLN A 237 -13.55 18.45 -37.23
CA GLN A 237 -14.85 18.77 -37.84
C GLN A 237 -14.90 20.16 -38.50
N LEU A 238 -13.98 21.06 -38.15
CA LEU A 238 -13.89 22.42 -38.72
C LEU A 238 -13.14 22.49 -40.07
N TYR A 239 -12.33 21.48 -40.42
CA TYR A 239 -11.62 21.40 -41.72
C TYR A 239 -12.31 20.50 -42.76
N ARG A 240 -13.55 20.07 -42.50
CA ARG A 240 -14.38 19.29 -43.44
C ARG A 240 -15.53 20.15 -43.95
N LYS A 241 -15.21 21.25 -44.65
CA LYS A 241 -16.12 21.97 -45.54
C LYS A 241 -15.38 22.35 -46.81
#